data_AF-E0SNS1-F1
#
_entry.id   AF-E0SNS1-F1
#
_cell.length_a   1.000
_cell.length_b   1.000
_cell.length_c   1.000
_cell.angle_alpha   90.00
_cell.angle_beta   90.00
_cell.angle_gamma   90.00
#
_symmetry.space_group_name_H-M   'P 1'
#
loop_
_entity.id
_entity.type
_entity.pdbx_description
1 polymer ?
#
loop_
_entity_poly.entity_id
_entity_poly.type
_entity_poly.pdbx_seq_one_letter_code
_entity_poly.pdbx_strand_id
1 'polypeptide(L)'
;MHLKKESRILILSRIENSIIGIVLRGILGIENSIVFNDCHTLQGFLSSKKGLAGEINYIILFEDICREMLSSDHRVISIDDINDNEIRNTVIEIYRIINIAKLKFLRMKIVELYG
;
A
#
# COMPACT_ATOMS: atom_id res chain seq x y z
N MET A 1 -5.06 5.49 17.00
CA MET A 1 -3.76 6.22 17.04
C MET A 1 -3.91 7.58 16.37
N HIS A 2 -3.31 8.67 16.89
CA HIS A 2 -3.36 9.98 16.21
C HIS A 2 -2.23 10.08 15.17
N LEU A 3 -2.60 9.99 13.89
CA LEU A 3 -1.67 10.22 12.77
C LEU A 3 -1.32 11.71 12.71
N LYS A 4 -0.04 12.03 12.54
CA LYS A 4 0.37 13.42 12.28
C LYS A 4 0.02 13.75 10.83
N LYS A 5 -0.28 15.01 10.52
CA LYS A 5 -0.55 15.46 9.14
C LYS A 5 0.58 15.14 8.15
N GLU A 6 1.81 15.00 8.65
CA GLU A 6 2.98 14.68 7.83
C GLU A 6 3.33 13.19 7.81
N SER A 7 2.54 12.35 8.49
CA SER A 7 2.81 10.92 8.53
C SER A 7 2.70 10.30 7.15
N ARG A 8 3.73 9.54 6.77
CA ARG A 8 3.73 8.75 5.55
C ARG A 8 3.21 7.35 5.80
N ILE A 9 2.21 6.99 5.03
CA ILE A 9 1.50 5.72 5.14
C ILE A 9 1.73 4.97 3.84
N LEU A 10 2.39 3.83 3.92
CA LEU A 10 2.55 2.92 2.79
C LEU A 10 1.38 1.94 2.78
N ILE A 11 0.56 2.01 1.74
CA ILE A 11 -0.56 1.11 1.52
C ILE A 11 -0.14 0.06 0.51
N LEU A 12 -0.23 -1.21 0.88
CA LEU A 12 0.18 -2.33 0.05
C LEU A 12 -1.01 -3.14 -0.45
N SER A 13 -0.98 -3.44 -1.75
CA SER A 13 -1.90 -4.36 -2.42
C SER A 13 -1.16 -5.18 -3.47
N ARG A 14 -1.74 -6.29 -3.94
CA ARG A 14 -1.17 -7.11 -5.01
C ARG A 14 -1.96 -6.94 -6.29
N ILE A 15 -1.27 -6.78 -7.41
CA ILE A 15 -1.84 -6.89 -8.75
C ILE A 15 -1.01 -7.92 -9.48
N GLU A 16 -1.64 -9.04 -9.85
CA GLU A 16 -0.95 -10.22 -10.39
C GLU A 16 0.19 -10.71 -9.47
N ASN A 17 1.40 -10.80 -10.03
CA ASN A 17 2.62 -11.22 -9.36
C ASN A 17 3.39 -10.05 -8.75
N SER A 18 2.88 -8.82 -8.86
CA SER A 18 3.53 -7.62 -8.35
C SER A 18 2.80 -7.06 -7.13
N ILE A 19 3.56 -6.40 -6.26
CA ILE A 19 3.04 -5.68 -5.10
C ILE A 19 3.10 -4.19 -5.43
N ILE A 20 1.99 -3.50 -5.23
CA ILE A 20 1.89 -2.06 -5.40
C ILE A 20 1.86 -1.42 -4.03
N GLY A 21 2.80 -0.52 -3.78
CA GLY A 21 2.84 0.36 -2.63
C GLY A 21 2.42 1.77 -3.01
N ILE A 22 1.35 2.28 -2.42
CA ILE A 22 0.95 3.68 -2.55
C ILE A 22 1.33 4.41 -1.27
N VAL A 23 2.14 5.46 -1.40
CA VAL A 23 2.51 6.30 -0.26
C VAL A 23 1.57 7.47 -0.18
N LEU A 24 0.86 7.57 0.94
CA LEU A 24 0.10 8.74 1.34
C LEU A 24 0.92 9.62 2.27
N ARG A 25 0.74 10.94 2.19
CA ARG A 25 1.26 11.90 3.18
C ARG A 25 0.12 12.59 3.91
N GLY A 26 -0.33 12.00 5.02
CA GLY A 26 -1.48 12.47 5.79
C GLY A 26 -2.66 12.90 4.91
N ILE A 27 -3.13 14.14 5.07
CA ILE A 27 -4.26 14.72 4.31
C ILE A 27 -3.87 15.28 2.93
N LEU A 28 -2.57 15.32 2.58
CA LEU A 28 -2.12 15.88 1.31
C LEU A 28 -2.43 14.95 0.12
N GLY A 29 -2.79 13.70 0.40
CA GLY A 29 -3.11 12.69 -0.61
C GLY A 29 -1.90 11.85 -1.02
N ILE A 30 -1.94 11.34 -2.26
CA ILE A 30 -0.93 10.42 -2.80
C ILE A 30 0.37 11.18 -3.06
N GLU A 31 1.44 10.78 -2.39
CA GLU A 31 2.79 11.32 -2.58
C GLU A 31 3.57 10.52 -3.62
N ASN A 32 3.45 9.19 -3.60
CA ASN A 32 4.22 8.31 -4.50
C ASN A 32 3.53 6.97 -4.74
N SER A 33 3.94 6.27 -5.80
CA SER A 33 3.56 4.89 -6.10
C SER A 33 4.81 4.08 -6.44
N ILE A 34 4.96 2.92 -5.81
CA ILE A 34 6.11 2.04 -5.95
C ILE A 34 5.60 0.66 -6.33
N VAL A 35 6.31 -0.01 -7.24
CA VAL A 35 6.03 -1.40 -7.61
C VAL A 35 7.18 -2.27 -7.12
N PHE A 36 6.84 -3.34 -6.41
CA PHE A 36 7.77 -4.37 -5.96
C PHE A 36 7.47 -5.68 -6.69
N ASN A 37 8.52 -6.37 -7.12
CA ASN A 37 8.37 -7.63 -7.84
C ASN A 37 7.99 -8.78 -6.90
N ASP A 38 8.36 -8.70 -5.63
CA ASP A 38 8.15 -9.75 -4.64
C ASP A 38 8.24 -9.19 -3.20
N CYS A 39 8.04 -10.06 -2.21
CA CYS A 39 8.14 -9.68 -0.81
C CYS A 39 9.57 -9.34 -0.39
N HIS A 40 10.59 -9.94 -1.00
CA HIS A 40 11.99 -9.68 -0.65
C HIS A 40 12.46 -8.29 -1.07
N THR A 41 12.05 -7.83 -2.24
CA THR A 41 12.29 -6.46 -2.74
C THR A 41 11.58 -5.43 -1.87
N LEU A 42 10.35 -5.71 -1.44
CA LEU A 42 9.65 -4.91 -0.44
C LEU A 42 10.41 -4.86 0.91
N GLN A 43 10.89 -6.00 1.40
CA GLN A 43 11.67 -6.07 2.64
C GLN A 43 12.97 -5.26 2.56
N GLY A 44 13.69 -5.40 1.45
CA GLY A 44 14.90 -4.64 1.18
C GLY A 44 14.65 -3.14 1.17
N PHE A 45 13.55 -2.71 0.55
CA PHE A 45 13.09 -1.32 0.62
C PHE A 45 12.81 -0.90 2.06
N LEU A 46 11.96 -1.63 2.79
CA LEU A 46 11.53 -1.30 4.15
C LEU A 46 12.66 -1.32 5.19
N SER A 47 13.76 -2.03 4.90
CA SER A 47 14.96 -2.08 5.73
C SER A 47 15.88 -0.87 5.53
N SER A 48 15.71 -0.12 4.43
CA SER A 48 16.46 1.11 4.20
C SER A 48 16.02 2.21 5.16
N LYS A 49 16.98 2.77 5.90
CA LYS A 49 16.78 3.97 6.73
C LYS A 49 16.94 5.28 5.95
N LYS A 50 17.15 5.21 4.62
CA LYS A 50 17.40 6.38 3.77
C LYS A 50 16.26 6.59 2.79
N GLY A 51 16.04 7.86 2.43
CA GLY A 51 15.01 8.28 1.48
C GLY A 51 13.61 7.89 1.94
N LEU A 52 12.72 7.70 0.96
CA LEU A 52 11.30 7.45 1.21
C LEU A 52 11.02 6.29 2.18
N ALA A 53 11.78 5.21 2.10
CA ALA A 53 11.64 4.05 2.99
C ALA A 53 11.85 4.38 4.47
N GLY A 54 12.86 5.22 4.77
CA GLY A 54 13.16 5.67 6.14
C GLY A 54 12.11 6.64 6.68
N GLU A 55 11.30 7.22 5.80
CA GLU A 55 10.27 8.20 6.14
C GLU A 55 8.88 7.56 6.30
N ILE A 56 8.70 6.29 5.93
CA ILE A 56 7.45 5.55 6.14
C ILE A 56 7.20 5.35 7.64
N ASN A 57 6.11 5.92 8.13
CA ASN A 57 5.70 5.80 9.53
C ASN A 57 4.80 4.59 9.75
N TYR A 58 3.92 4.29 8.81
CA TYR A 58 2.91 3.26 8.94
C TYR A 58 2.75 2.46 7.66
N ILE A 59 2.39 1.19 7.81
CA ILE A 59 2.14 0.26 6.71
C ILE A 59 0.74 -0.31 6.88
N ILE A 60 -0.06 -0.27 5.82
CA ILE A 60 -1.40 -0.86 5.76
C ILE A 60 -1.39 -1.96 4.71
N LEU A 61 -1.89 -3.14 5.07
CA LEU A 61 -2.02 -4.27 4.17
C LEU A 61 -3.51 -4.44 3.83
N PHE A 62 -3.89 -4.32 2.55
CA PHE A 62 -5.27 -4.57 2.13
C PHE A 62 -5.59 -6.05 1.92
N GLU A 63 -4.57 -6.87 1.73
CA GLU A 63 -4.66 -8.31 1.57
C GLU A 63 -3.53 -8.93 2.40
N ASP A 64 -3.50 -10.26 2.52
CA ASP A 64 -2.47 -10.99 3.28
C ASP A 64 -1.12 -11.05 2.55
N ILE A 65 -0.71 -9.92 1.99
CA ILE A 65 0.49 -9.77 1.18
C ILE A 65 1.68 -9.64 2.11
N CYS A 66 2.62 -10.57 1.95
CA CYS A 66 3.83 -10.62 2.76
C CYS A 66 3.55 -10.60 4.27
N ARG A 67 2.36 -11.05 4.71
CA ARG A 67 1.90 -10.95 6.09
C ARG A 67 2.88 -11.63 7.05
N GLU A 68 3.33 -12.83 6.74
CA GLU A 68 4.30 -13.56 7.57
C GLU A 68 5.60 -12.76 7.75
N MET A 69 6.13 -12.19 6.66
CA MET A 69 7.35 -11.39 6.65
C MET A 69 7.19 -10.05 7.38
N LEU A 70 6.03 -9.41 7.26
CA LEU A 70 5.74 -8.11 7.87
C LEU A 70 5.18 -8.22 9.29
N SER A 71 4.88 -9.43 9.78
CA SER A 71 4.28 -9.66 11.10
C SER A 71 5.10 -9.08 12.25
N SER A 72 6.42 -8.99 12.09
CA SER A 72 7.33 -8.40 13.07
C SER A 72 7.57 -6.89 12.89
N ASP A 73 7.04 -6.27 11.83
CA ASP A 73 7.23 -4.84 11.57
C ASP A 73 6.19 -4.02 12.34
N HIS A 74 6.65 -3.35 13.40
CA HIS A 74 5.84 -2.49 14.28
C HIS A 74 5.11 -1.34 13.56
N ARG A 75 5.45 -1.03 12.31
CA ARG A 75 4.76 -0.01 11.51
C ARG A 75 3.45 -0.52 10.93
N VAL A 76 3.22 -1.84 10.90
CA VAL A 76 2.00 -2.44 10.37
C VAL A 76 0.83 -2.14 11.29
N ILE A 77 -0.22 -1.52 10.74
CA ILE A 77 -1.45 -1.16 11.48
C ILE A 77 -2.69 -1.58 10.69
N SER A 78 -3.82 -1.79 11.37
CA SER A 78 -5.12 -1.95 10.72
C SER A 78 -5.66 -0.59 10.27
N ILE A 79 -6.48 -0.59 9.21
CA ILE A 79 -7.25 0.60 8.82
C ILE A 79 -8.19 1.06 9.94
N ASP A 80 -8.67 0.13 10.76
CA ASP A 80 -9.56 0.42 11.90
C ASP A 80 -8.86 1.18 13.02
N ASP A 81 -7.52 1.11 13.11
CA ASP A 81 -6.70 1.80 14.11
C ASP A 81 -6.47 3.29 13.79
N ILE A 82 -6.87 3.72 12.59
CA ILE A 82 -6.75 5.09 12.10
C ILE A 82 -7.91 5.92 12.63
N ASN A 83 -7.66 6.78 13.61
CA ASN A 83 -8.72 7.61 14.24
C ASN A 83 -9.13 8.81 13.39
N ASP A 84 -8.34 9.17 12.37
CA ASP A 84 -8.62 10.31 11.50
C ASP A 84 -9.53 9.89 10.34
N ASN A 85 -10.75 10.42 10.31
CA ASN A 85 -11.75 10.06 9.31
C ASN A 85 -11.35 10.45 7.88
N GLU A 86 -10.62 11.56 7.70
CA GLU A 86 -10.21 12.05 6.39
C GLU A 86 -9.15 11.11 5.79
N ILE A 87 -8.16 10.73 6.60
CA ILE A 87 -7.14 9.75 6.21
C ILE A 87 -7.79 8.39 5.96
N ARG A 88 -8.66 7.94 6.87
CA ARG A 88 -9.37 6.66 6.72
C ARG A 88 -10.16 6.60 5.41
N ASN A 89 -10.91 7.66 5.08
CA ASN A 89 -11.65 7.74 3.82
C ASN A 89 -10.72 7.72 2.60
N THR A 90 -9.62 8.46 2.65
CA THR A 90 -8.62 8.47 1.57
C THR A 90 -8.01 7.08 1.34
N VAL A 91 -7.67 6.36 2.41
CA VAL A 91 -7.18 4.97 2.34
C VAL A 91 -8.23 4.07 1.68
N ILE A 92 -9.51 4.19 2.07
CA ILE A 92 -10.62 3.41 1.47
C ILE A 92 -10.79 3.74 -0.02
N GLU A 93 -10.69 5.01 -0.42
CA GLU A 93 -10.76 5.41 -1.83
C GLU A 93 -9.62 4.81 -2.65
N ILE A 94 -8.40 4.82 -2.11
CA ILE A 94 -7.25 4.17 -2.74
C ILE A 94 -7.50 2.67 -2.92
N TYR A 95 -8.04 2.00 -1.90
CA TYR A 95 -8.39 0.58 -2.02
C TYR A 95 -9.35 0.34 -3.20
N ARG A 96 -10.38 1.19 -3.35
CA ARG A 96 -11.33 1.12 -4.46
C ARG A 96 -10.64 1.33 -5.81
N ILE A 97 -9.77 2.33 -5.93
CA ILE A 97 -9.01 2.62 -7.16
C ILE A 97 -8.14 1.42 -7.54
N ILE A 98 -7.42 0.85 -6.57
CA ILE A 98 -6.60 -0.35 -6.79
C ILE A 98 -7.47 -1.51 -7.28
N ASN A 99 -8.63 -1.76 -6.66
CA ASN A 99 -9.52 -2.82 -7.10
C ASN A 99 -10.07 -2.61 -8.51
N ILE A 100 -10.39 -1.37 -8.88
CA ILE A 100 -10.76 -1.02 -10.27
C ILE A 100 -9.61 -1.34 -11.23
N ALA A 101 -8.37 -1.00 -10.86
CA ALA A 101 -7.19 -1.30 -11.67
C ALA A 101 -7.03 -2.82 -11.85
N LYS A 102 -7.20 -3.63 -10.80
CA LYS A 102 -7.19 -5.10 -10.88
C LYS A 102 -8.25 -5.62 -11.85
N LEU A 103 -9.48 -5.12 -11.75
CA LEU A 103 -10.59 -5.54 -12.63
C LEU A 103 -10.34 -5.18 -14.09
N LYS A 104 -9.85 -3.96 -14.36
CA LYS A 104 -9.50 -3.51 -15.71
C LYS A 104 -8.38 -4.39 -16.30
N PHE A 105 -7.39 -4.70 -15.49
CA PHE A 105 -6.30 -5.59 -15.87
C PHE A 105 -6.80 -7.00 -16.24
N LEU A 106 -7.62 -7.61 -15.38
CA LEU A 106 -8.23 -8.93 -15.65
C LEU A 106 -9.03 -8.93 -16.94
N ARG A 107 -9.81 -7.87 -17.19
CA ARG A 107 -10.57 -7.72 -18.44
C ARG A 107 -9.66 -7.69 -19.65
N MET A 108 -8.53 -6.98 -19.61
CA MET A 108 -7.56 -6.95 -20.70
C MET A 108 -7.00 -8.36 -20.98
N LYS A 109 -6.63 -9.11 -19.93
CA LYS A 109 -6.13 -10.49 -20.09
C LYS A 109 -7.14 -11.44 -20.72
N ILE A 110 -8.41 -11.33 -20.36
CA ILE A 110 -9.49 -12.12 -20.97
C ILE A 110 -9.59 -11.80 -22.46
N VAL A 111 -9.55 -10.51 -22.84
CA VAL A 111 -9.57 -10.10 -24.25
C VAL A 111 -8.34 -10.62 -25.00
N GLU A 112 -7.14 -10.58 -24.41
CA GLU A 112 -5.93 -11.15 -25.02
C GLU A 112 -6.01 -12.67 -25.25
N LEU A 113 -6.67 -13.40 -24.34
CA LEU A 113 -6.76 -14.86 -24.40
C LEU A 113 -7.87 -15.39 -25.31
N TYR A 114 -8.97 -14.64 -25.45
CA TYR A 114 -10.19 -15.11 -26.11
C TYR A 114 -10.68 -14.21 -27.25
N GLY A 115 -10.01 -13.08 -27.50
CA GLY A 115 -10.36 -12.10 -28.54
C GLY A 115 -9.49 -12.14 -29.78
#